data_AF-A0A120JTZ3-F1
#
_entry.id   AF-A0A120JTZ3-F1
#
_cell.length_a   1.000
_cell.length_b   1.000
_cell.length_c   1.000
_cell.angle_alpha   90.00
_cell.angle_beta   90.00
_cell.angle_gamma   90.00
#
_symmetry.space_group_name_H-M   'P 1'
#
loop_
_entity.id
_entity.type
_entity.pdbx_description
1 polymer ?
#
loop_
_entity_poly.entity_id
_entity_poly.type
_entity_poly.pdbx_seq_one_letter_code
_entity_poly.pdbx_strand_id
1 'polypeptide(L)'
;MNIVNARVDERLIHGQVAMVWTNTIKADRIVVVNDEIIGDEMQIAALKIAKPAGVKLSLLSKERALIRLSDNSYDGQNIFLITKTVADMVFLAKNLNLKSINIGNVAAKDGSRSIKKSVSLTEAEISQLQDLVNDGIIVTAQMLPTETDSLITTMF
;
A
#
# COMPACT_ATOMS: atom_id res chain seq x y z
N MET A 1 1.72 -15.90 7.98
CA MET A 1 1.50 -14.72 7.09
C MET A 1 2.83 -14.11 6.66
N ASN A 2 3.01 -13.80 5.36
CA ASN A 2 4.17 -13.07 4.86
C ASN A 2 3.75 -11.87 3.99
N ILE A 3 3.78 -10.64 4.53
CA ILE A 3 3.56 -9.41 3.76
C ILE A 3 4.91 -8.96 3.20
N VAL A 4 5.13 -9.20 1.92
CA VAL A 4 6.41 -8.93 1.23
C VAL A 4 6.56 -7.46 0.83
N ASN A 5 5.44 -6.76 0.66
CA ASN A 5 5.42 -5.31 0.48
C ASN A 5 4.07 -4.74 0.93
N ALA A 6 4.09 -3.58 1.55
CA ALA A 6 2.91 -2.80 1.93
C ALA A 6 3.03 -1.41 1.34
N ARG A 7 2.12 -1.05 0.44
CA ARG A 7 2.22 0.14 -0.42
C ARG A 7 0.99 1.04 -0.31
N VAL A 8 1.23 2.34 -0.19
CA VAL A 8 0.20 3.37 -0.41
C VAL A 8 0.22 3.76 -1.89
N ASP A 9 -0.90 3.56 -2.56
CA ASP A 9 -1.10 4.00 -3.95
C ASP A 9 -2.57 4.39 -4.14
N GLU A 10 -2.84 5.69 -4.23
CA GLU A 10 -4.22 6.21 -4.37
C GLU A 10 -4.94 5.68 -5.62
N ARG A 11 -4.20 5.20 -6.62
CA ARG A 11 -4.72 4.61 -7.86
C ARG A 11 -4.84 3.09 -7.79
N LEU A 12 -4.44 2.48 -6.67
CA LEU A 12 -4.56 1.05 -6.39
C LEU A 12 -3.81 0.20 -7.43
N ILE A 13 -4.52 -0.63 -8.20
CA ILE A 13 -3.94 -1.44 -9.26
C ILE A 13 -4.10 -0.69 -10.59
N HIS A 14 -3.00 -0.15 -11.12
CA HIS A 14 -3.00 0.60 -12.37
C HIS A 14 -1.71 0.42 -13.16
N GLY A 15 -1.84 0.59 -14.49
CA GLY A 15 -0.74 0.54 -15.44
C GLY A 15 0.14 -0.71 -15.28
N GLN A 16 1.44 -0.56 -15.56
CA GLN A 16 2.42 -1.62 -15.34
C GLN A 16 3.01 -1.61 -13.92
N VAL A 17 2.68 -0.63 -13.08
CA VAL A 17 3.27 -0.47 -11.74
C VAL A 17 2.98 -1.69 -10.88
N ALA A 18 1.71 -2.08 -10.78
CA ALA A 18 1.32 -3.26 -10.02
C ALA A 18 1.98 -4.54 -10.55
N MET A 19 2.14 -4.67 -11.88
CA MET A 19 2.80 -5.82 -12.51
C MET A 19 4.29 -5.89 -12.13
N VAL A 20 5.01 -4.77 -12.27
CA VAL A 20 6.45 -4.71 -11.96
C VAL A 20 6.70 -5.01 -10.48
N TRP A 21 5.92 -4.42 -9.56
CA TRP A 21 6.02 -4.71 -8.13
C TRP A 21 5.74 -6.19 -7.85
N THR A 22 4.60 -6.70 -8.31
CA THR A 22 4.16 -8.08 -8.05
C THR A 22 5.20 -9.11 -8.51
N ASN A 23 5.79 -8.92 -9.69
CA ASN A 23 6.83 -9.80 -10.21
C ASN A 23 8.14 -9.69 -9.40
N THR A 24 8.54 -8.47 -9.04
CA THR A 24 9.80 -8.23 -8.31
C THR A 24 9.79 -8.87 -6.93
N ILE A 25 8.68 -8.70 -6.20
CA ILE A 25 8.52 -9.22 -4.83
C ILE A 25 7.95 -10.65 -4.80
N LYS A 26 7.67 -11.24 -5.97
CA LYS A 26 7.09 -12.58 -6.14
C LYS A 26 5.81 -12.77 -5.31
N ALA A 27 4.89 -11.82 -5.40
CA ALA A 27 3.63 -11.89 -4.65
C ALA A 27 2.66 -12.89 -5.26
N ASP A 28 2.08 -13.75 -4.41
CA ASP A 28 1.03 -14.71 -4.78
C ASP A 28 -0.37 -14.08 -4.74
N ARG A 29 -0.52 -13.02 -3.94
CA ARG A 29 -1.78 -12.30 -3.73
C ARG A 29 -1.57 -10.81 -3.59
N ILE A 30 -2.42 -10.04 -4.25
CA ILE A 30 -2.62 -8.62 -3.97
C ILE A 30 -3.83 -8.48 -3.06
N VAL A 31 -3.65 -7.80 -1.93
CA VAL A 31 -4.74 -7.38 -1.03
C VAL A 31 -4.91 -5.88 -1.19
N VAL A 32 -6.02 -5.45 -1.77
CA VAL A 32 -6.40 -4.05 -1.86
C VAL A 32 -7.36 -3.73 -0.71
N VAL A 33 -7.01 -2.71 0.07
CA VAL A 33 -7.81 -2.22 1.19
C VAL A 33 -8.35 -0.85 0.87
N ASN A 34 -9.67 -0.77 0.72
CA ASN A 34 -10.40 0.46 0.49
C ASN A 34 -11.91 0.22 0.76
N ASP A 35 -12.45 0.89 1.76
CA ASP A 35 -13.87 0.77 2.13
C ASP A 35 -14.80 1.26 1.01
N GLU A 36 -14.37 2.25 0.22
CA GLU A 36 -15.16 2.85 -0.87
C GLU A 36 -15.43 1.87 -2.02
N ILE A 37 -14.57 0.84 -2.20
CA ILE A 37 -14.75 -0.17 -3.24
C ILE A 37 -15.85 -1.17 -2.87
N ILE A 38 -16.22 -1.25 -1.60
CA ILE A 38 -17.18 -2.23 -1.12
C ILE A 38 -18.58 -1.84 -1.61
N GLY A 39 -19.04 -2.55 -2.65
CA GLY A 39 -20.32 -2.28 -3.30
C GLY A 39 -20.20 -1.52 -4.64
N ASP A 40 -19.01 -1.05 -5.01
CA ASP A 40 -18.77 -0.46 -6.33
C ASP A 40 -18.40 -1.56 -7.34
N GLU A 41 -19.42 -2.13 -7.99
CA GLU A 41 -19.25 -3.20 -8.97
C GLU A 41 -18.36 -2.81 -10.15
N MET A 42 -18.41 -1.54 -10.57
CA MET A 42 -17.61 -1.03 -11.68
C MET A 42 -16.13 -0.98 -11.30
N GLN A 43 -15.82 -0.44 -10.13
CA GLN A 43 -14.45 -0.36 -9.64
C GLN A 43 -13.89 -1.75 -9.32
N ILE A 44 -14.71 -2.65 -8.76
CA ILE A 44 -14.35 -4.06 -8.54
C ILE A 44 -13.98 -4.74 -9.88
N ALA A 45 -14.81 -4.57 -10.91
CA ALA A 45 -14.54 -5.14 -12.23
C ALA A 45 -13.25 -4.57 -12.83
N ALA A 46 -13.04 -3.26 -12.75
CA ALA A 46 -11.82 -2.60 -13.23
C ALA A 46 -10.55 -3.16 -12.56
N LEU A 47 -10.56 -3.32 -11.23
CA LEU A 47 -9.41 -3.87 -10.50
C LEU A 47 -9.15 -5.35 -10.83
N LYS A 48 -10.20 -6.14 -11.05
CA LYS A 48 -10.06 -7.53 -11.49
C LYS A 48 -9.40 -7.64 -12.86
N ILE A 49 -9.71 -6.71 -13.77
CA ILE A 49 -9.09 -6.63 -15.10
C ILE A 49 -7.64 -6.13 -14.99
N ALA A 50 -7.37 -5.13 -14.16
CA ALA A 50 -6.04 -4.53 -14.01
C ALA A 50 -5.04 -5.44 -13.27
N LYS A 51 -5.54 -6.39 -12.47
CA LYS A 51 -4.71 -7.34 -11.70
C LYS A 51 -3.76 -8.14 -12.62
N PRO A 52 -2.46 -8.21 -12.30
CA PRO A 52 -1.49 -9.03 -13.04
C PRO A 52 -1.93 -10.50 -13.16
N ALA A 53 -1.62 -11.13 -14.29
CA ALA A 53 -1.90 -12.54 -14.53
C ALA A 53 -1.19 -13.45 -13.50
N GLY A 54 -1.78 -14.60 -13.17
CA GLY A 54 -1.19 -15.58 -12.25
C GLY A 54 -1.29 -15.26 -10.75
N VAL A 55 -1.75 -14.06 -10.38
CA VAL A 55 -1.78 -13.60 -8.98
C VAL A 55 -3.22 -13.57 -8.45
N LYS A 56 -3.46 -13.89 -7.18
CA LYS A 56 -4.81 -13.80 -6.57
C LYS A 56 -5.12 -12.37 -6.15
N LEU A 57 -6.40 -12.00 -6.07
CA LEU A 57 -6.83 -10.67 -5.61
C LEU A 57 -7.83 -10.79 -4.46
N SER A 58 -7.66 -9.95 -3.45
CA SER A 58 -8.64 -9.70 -2.39
C SER A 58 -8.93 -8.21 -2.32
N LEU A 59 -10.20 -7.84 -2.39
CA LEU A 59 -10.69 -6.48 -2.18
C LEU A 59 -11.41 -6.48 -0.83
N LEU A 60 -10.91 -5.74 0.15
CA LEU A 60 -11.38 -5.81 1.52
C LEU A 60 -11.62 -4.40 2.08
N SER A 61 -12.58 -4.30 3.01
CA SER A 61 -12.64 -3.17 3.92
C SER A 61 -11.45 -3.20 4.87
N LYS A 62 -11.13 -2.07 5.49
CA LYS A 62 -10.05 -1.91 6.46
C LYS A 62 -10.16 -2.90 7.63
N GLU A 63 -11.34 -3.02 8.24
CA GLU A 63 -11.57 -3.93 9.37
C GLU A 63 -11.44 -5.39 8.92
N ARG A 64 -11.98 -5.72 7.74
CA ARG A 64 -11.89 -7.08 7.21
C ARG A 64 -10.46 -7.44 6.82
N ALA A 65 -9.68 -6.46 6.33
CA ALA A 65 -8.26 -6.64 6.04
C ALA A 65 -7.47 -6.95 7.31
N LEU A 66 -7.69 -6.21 8.41
CA LEU A 66 -7.05 -6.50 9.69
C LEU A 66 -7.31 -7.94 10.13
N ILE A 67 -8.57 -8.39 10.13
CA ILE A 67 -8.94 -9.75 10.53
C ILE A 67 -8.22 -10.79 9.65
N ARG A 68 -8.37 -10.68 8.33
CA ARG A 68 -7.87 -11.66 7.36
C ARG A 68 -6.34 -11.71 7.26
N LEU A 69 -5.67 -10.60 7.57
CA LEU A 69 -4.21 -10.55 7.63
C LEU A 69 -3.70 -11.02 9.00
N SER A 70 -4.46 -10.84 10.08
CA SER A 70 -4.09 -11.35 11.40
C SER A 70 -4.34 -12.85 11.61
N ASP A 71 -5.19 -13.48 10.78
CA ASP A 71 -5.53 -14.90 10.86
C ASP A 71 -4.75 -15.78 9.84
N ASN A 72 -5.06 -17.07 9.80
CA ASN A 72 -4.43 -18.04 8.90
C ASN A 72 -5.02 -18.05 7.47
N SER A 73 -5.82 -17.06 7.08
CA SER A 73 -6.50 -17.00 5.78
C SER A 73 -5.55 -17.05 4.58
N TYR A 74 -4.32 -16.56 4.76
CA TYR A 74 -3.33 -16.41 3.69
C TYR A 74 -2.03 -17.12 4.01
N ASP A 75 -2.09 -18.18 4.83
CA ASP A 75 -0.87 -18.88 5.20
C ASP A 75 -0.17 -19.47 3.97
N GLY A 76 1.16 -19.41 3.99
CA GLY A 76 2.02 -19.81 2.87
C GLY A 76 1.99 -18.91 1.62
N GLN A 77 1.30 -17.76 1.63
CA GLN A 77 1.27 -16.81 0.50
C GLN A 77 2.15 -15.58 0.77
N ASN A 78 2.86 -15.12 -0.27
CA ASN A 78 3.49 -13.79 -0.32
C ASN A 78 2.42 -12.74 -0.66
N ILE A 79 2.18 -11.82 0.27
CA ILE A 79 1.12 -10.81 0.16
C ILE A 79 1.72 -9.47 -0.25
N PHE A 80 1.16 -8.88 -1.30
CA PHE A 80 1.32 -7.48 -1.65
C PHE A 80 0.10 -6.68 -1.15
N LEU A 81 0.29 -5.93 -0.07
CA LEU A 81 -0.76 -5.10 0.53
C LEU A 81 -0.77 -3.71 -0.12
N ILE A 82 -1.93 -3.26 -0.59
CA ILE A 82 -2.12 -1.93 -1.19
C ILE A 82 -3.27 -1.22 -0.47
N THR A 83 -3.02 -0.03 0.06
CA THR A 83 -4.09 0.86 0.56
C THR A 83 -4.23 2.05 -0.36
N LYS A 84 -5.45 2.60 -0.43
CA LYS A 84 -5.69 3.87 -1.13
C LYS A 84 -5.08 5.05 -0.38
N THR A 85 -5.19 5.07 0.94
CA THR A 85 -4.82 6.22 1.78
C THR A 85 -3.62 5.92 2.70
N VAL A 86 -2.93 6.98 3.12
CA VAL A 86 -1.89 6.91 4.16
C VAL A 86 -2.48 6.47 5.50
N ALA A 87 -3.65 7.01 5.87
CA ALA A 87 -4.30 6.71 7.14
C ALA A 87 -4.63 5.21 7.30
N ASP A 88 -5.15 4.56 6.25
CA ASP A 88 -5.42 3.12 6.29
C ASP A 88 -4.14 2.30 6.42
N MET A 89 -3.06 2.72 5.76
CA MET A 89 -1.76 2.05 5.88
C MET A 89 -1.20 2.21 7.28
N VAL A 90 -1.28 3.40 7.88
CA VAL A 90 -0.82 3.65 9.25
C VAL A 90 -1.58 2.78 10.24
N PHE A 91 -2.91 2.69 10.09
CA PHE A 91 -3.74 1.81 10.91
C PHE A 91 -3.29 0.35 10.79
N LEU A 92 -3.14 -0.18 9.57
CA LEU A 92 -2.72 -1.56 9.35
C LEU A 92 -1.28 -1.82 9.80
N ALA A 93 -0.37 -0.87 9.58
CA ALA A 93 1.03 -0.97 9.95
C ALA A 93 1.22 -1.19 11.44
N LYS A 94 0.51 -0.39 12.25
CA LYS A 94 0.53 -0.50 13.72
C LYS A 94 -0.12 -1.80 14.20
N ASN A 95 -1.29 -2.17 13.67
CA ASN A 95 -2.02 -3.35 14.16
C ASN A 95 -1.45 -4.69 13.68
N LEU A 96 -0.77 -4.71 12.53
CA LEU A 96 -0.13 -5.92 11.97
C LEU A 96 1.38 -5.99 12.27
N ASN A 97 1.94 -5.01 13.00
CA ASN A 97 3.37 -4.91 13.31
C ASN A 97 4.26 -4.99 12.04
N LEU A 98 3.89 -4.25 10.98
CA LEU A 98 4.64 -4.25 9.73
C LEU A 98 6.07 -3.74 9.95
N LYS A 99 7.03 -4.31 9.23
CA LYS A 99 8.45 -3.91 9.32
C LYS A 99 8.80 -2.77 8.37
N SER A 100 8.08 -2.65 7.26
CA SER A 100 8.32 -1.62 6.26
C SER A 100 7.05 -1.30 5.49
N ILE A 101 6.92 -0.05 5.08
CA ILE A 101 5.91 0.42 4.14
C ILE A 101 6.55 1.26 3.02
N ASN A 102 5.85 1.35 1.89
CA ASN A 102 6.26 2.11 0.72
C ASN A 102 5.18 3.13 0.33
N ILE A 103 5.52 4.41 0.33
CA ILE A 103 4.65 5.48 -0.14
C ILE A 103 4.91 5.64 -1.64
N GLY A 104 4.03 5.02 -2.42
CA GLY A 104 4.20 4.90 -3.86
C GLY A 104 3.59 6.05 -4.65
N ASN A 105 2.31 6.28 -4.37
CA ASN A 105 1.57 7.37 -4.96
C ASN A 105 0.58 7.98 -3.96
N VAL A 106 0.70 9.29 -3.76
CA VAL A 106 -0.26 10.14 -3.06
C VAL A 106 -0.37 11.43 -3.88
N ALA A 107 -1.54 11.73 -4.41
CA ALA A 107 -1.74 12.87 -5.29
C ALA A 107 -1.65 14.20 -4.53
N ALA A 108 -1.27 15.26 -5.25
CA ALA A 108 -1.33 16.60 -4.71
C ALA A 108 -2.78 16.99 -4.36
N LYS A 109 -2.96 17.45 -3.14
CA LYS A 109 -4.21 18.00 -2.61
C LYS A 109 -3.92 19.32 -1.91
N ASP A 110 -4.97 20.09 -1.63
CA ASP A 110 -4.82 21.38 -0.97
C ASP A 110 -4.08 21.24 0.37
N GLY A 111 -3.13 22.13 0.62
CA GLY A 111 -2.25 22.06 1.80
C GLY A 111 -1.20 20.94 1.82
N SER A 112 -1.03 20.17 0.74
CA SER A 112 0.05 19.17 0.65
C SER A 112 1.38 19.75 0.16
N ARG A 113 2.49 19.27 0.74
CA ARG A 113 3.85 19.51 0.26
C ARG A 113 4.26 18.39 -0.70
N SER A 114 4.90 18.75 -1.81
CA SER A 114 5.50 17.77 -2.72
C SER A 114 6.76 17.16 -2.09
N ILE A 115 6.79 15.84 -1.96
CA ILE A 115 7.88 15.05 -1.38
C ILE A 115 8.69 14.36 -2.48
N LYS A 116 7.98 13.71 -3.41
CA LYS A 116 8.51 13.15 -4.66
C LYS A 116 7.52 13.43 -5.79
N LYS A 117 7.94 13.21 -7.03
CA LYS A 117 7.10 13.41 -8.22
C LYS A 117 5.71 12.74 -8.12
N SER A 118 5.62 11.57 -7.51
CA SER A 118 4.36 10.83 -7.32
C SER A 118 3.77 10.94 -5.91
N VAL A 119 4.40 11.68 -4.99
CA VAL A 119 4.05 11.70 -3.58
C VAL A 119 3.98 13.14 -3.08
N SER A 120 2.78 13.59 -2.78
CA SER A 120 2.51 14.82 -2.06
C SER A 120 1.80 14.49 -0.75
N LEU A 121 2.27 15.04 0.36
CA LEU A 121 1.75 14.74 1.70
C LEU A 121 1.33 16.02 2.42
N THR A 122 0.23 15.94 3.15
CA THR A 122 -0.16 16.97 4.13
C THR A 122 0.67 16.86 5.40
N GLU A 123 0.75 17.94 6.19
CA GLU A 123 1.45 17.92 7.48
C GLU A 123 0.90 16.84 8.44
N ALA A 124 -0.41 16.55 8.39
CA ALA A 124 -1.01 15.47 9.16
C ALA A 124 -0.49 14.09 8.74
N GLU A 125 -0.37 13.83 7.44
CA GLU A 125 0.18 12.57 6.92
C GLU A 125 1.67 12.45 7.22
N ILE A 126 2.42 13.55 7.14
CA ILE A 126 3.84 13.58 7.53
C ILE A 126 4.00 13.17 9.00
N SER A 127 3.23 13.78 9.90
CA SER A 127 3.24 13.46 11.33
C SER A 127 2.91 11.99 11.58
N GLN A 128 1.87 11.44 10.94
CA GLN A 128 1.52 10.02 11.06
C GLN A 128 2.64 9.08 10.58
N LEU A 129 3.35 9.44 9.51
CA LEU A 129 4.46 8.64 9.00
C LEU A 129 5.71 8.76 9.89
N GLN A 130 5.95 9.93 10.50
CA GLN A 130 7.00 10.11 11.50
C GLN A 130 6.74 9.25 12.73
N ASP A 131 5.49 9.13 13.19
CA ASP A 131 5.13 8.21 14.27
C ASP A 131 5.50 6.76 13.93
N LEU A 132 5.23 6.29 12.71
CA LEU A 132 5.61 4.94 12.28
C LEU A 132 7.14 4.74 12.29
N VAL A 133 7.88 5.77 11.86
CA VAL A 133 9.35 5.74 11.91
C VAL A 133 9.84 5.63 13.35
N ASN A 134 9.25 6.40 14.27
CA ASN A 134 9.57 6.35 15.70
C ASN A 134 9.24 4.99 16.32
N ASP A 135 8.19 4.32 15.83
CA ASP A 135 7.83 2.94 16.18
C ASP A 135 8.79 1.89 15.55
N GLY A 136 9.81 2.33 14.80
CA GLY A 136 10.83 1.47 14.18
C GLY A 136 10.45 0.87 12.83
N ILE A 137 9.37 1.35 12.21
CA ILE A 137 8.93 0.91 10.89
C ILE A 137 9.70 1.67 9.81
N ILE A 138 10.24 0.95 8.83
CA ILE A 138 10.94 1.55 7.69
C ILE A 138 9.91 2.15 6.73
N VAL A 139 9.93 3.46 6.54
CA VAL A 139 9.04 4.15 5.59
C VAL A 139 9.85 4.66 4.42
N THR A 140 9.51 4.19 3.22
CA THR A 140 10.18 4.55 1.96
C THR A 140 9.25 5.31 1.03
N ALA A 141 9.81 6.02 0.05
CA ALA A 141 9.03 6.63 -1.04
C ALA A 141 9.60 6.19 -2.40
N GLN A 142 8.91 5.29 -3.10
CA GLN A 142 9.32 4.78 -4.43
C GLN A 142 8.12 4.48 -5.32
N MET A 143 8.14 4.94 -6.57
CA MET A 143 7.08 4.63 -7.51
C MET A 143 7.24 3.22 -8.09
N LEU A 144 8.47 2.86 -8.45
CA LEU A 144 8.85 1.57 -9.02
C LEU A 144 9.99 0.95 -8.22
N PRO A 145 10.09 -0.40 -8.14
CA PRO A 145 11.16 -1.06 -7.40
C PRO A 145 12.54 -0.90 -8.07
N THR A 146 12.59 -0.43 -9.32
CA THR A 146 13.84 -0.11 -10.04
C THR A 146 14.40 1.26 -9.68
N GLU A 147 13.64 2.09 -8.97
CA GLU A 147 14.11 3.39 -8.48
C GLU A 147 14.93 3.21 -7.20
N THR A 148 15.89 4.11 -6.97
CA THR A 148 16.64 4.13 -5.71
C THR A 148 15.69 4.25 -4.53
N ASP A 149 15.84 3.33 -3.59
CA ASP A 149 15.11 3.39 -2.34
C ASP A 149 15.51 4.63 -1.55
N SER A 150 14.52 5.33 -1.03
CA SER A 150 14.73 6.58 -0.33
C SER A 150 13.85 6.59 0.90
N LEU A 151 14.50 6.62 2.07
CA LEU A 151 13.81 6.78 3.33
C LEU A 151 13.07 8.12 3.32
N ILE A 152 11.81 8.11 3.76
CA ILE A 152 11.03 9.33 3.77
C ILE A 152 11.56 10.35 4.79
N THR A 153 12.29 9.89 5.81
CA THR A 153 12.92 10.72 6.84
C THR A 153 13.96 11.68 6.30
N THR A 154 14.54 11.40 5.12
CA THR A 154 15.50 12.32 4.48
C THR A 154 14.81 13.39 3.64
N MET A 155 13.48 13.46 3.65
CA MET A 155 12.69 14.31 2.74
C MET A 155 11.80 15.34 3.46
N PHE A 156 11.77 15.32 4.79
CA PHE A 156 11.04 16.30 5.59
C PHE A 156 11.95 17.48 5.95
#